data_AF-A0A3D1BMC4-F1
#
_entry.id   AF-A0A3D1BMC4-F1
#
_cell.length_a   1.000
_cell.length_b   1.000
_cell.length_c   1.000
_cell.angle_alpha   90.00
_cell.angle_beta   90.00
_cell.angle_gamma   90.00
#
_symmetry.space_group_name_H-M   'P 1'
#
loop_
_entity.id
_entity.type
_entity.pdbx_description
1 polymer ?
#
loop_
_entity_poly.entity_id
_entity_poly.type
_entity_poly.pdbx_seq_one_letter_code
_entity_poly.pdbx_strand_id
1 'polypeptide(L)'
;MIYKVDTSQRCIKLKSEIVYLKKEIKRLRKTLKIYTPDLKTILKRRGFHIYKKEPSEDLLIPVAQSHIDEFYNKLKKYSFRLFLRDVIKYQNHFTLQQVSRYANRNITMQYLNYLKEIDLIEETTGGYRLIKRPIKSFGETLEWFISKLMEKEYGADSIWGIKFKRPLVGGDYDLIARVDSSILYMEIKSSPPKQIYDKEISAFLNRVDDLSPEISIFFVDTELRMKDKIVPMFEAELSRRGRRTTPVERLKKEMFHIEGKMFIINSKGSIAANIGTVLSFYFRRD
;
A
#
# COMPACT_ATOMS: atom_id res chain seq x y z
N MET A 1 -23.87 23.66 -56.68
CA MET A 1 -23.11 22.39 -56.51
C MET A 1 -21.72 22.69 -55.91
N ILE A 2 -21.62 23.33 -54.72
CA ILE A 2 -20.34 23.85 -54.17
C ILE A 2 -20.08 23.41 -52.70
N TYR A 3 -21.03 22.75 -52.03
CA TYR A 3 -20.90 22.41 -50.59
C TYR A 3 -20.33 21.02 -50.26
N LYS A 4 -19.97 20.18 -51.26
CA LYS A 4 -19.45 18.81 -51.03
C LYS A 4 -17.92 18.68 -51.00
N VAL A 5 -17.19 19.68 -51.50
CA VAL A 5 -15.72 19.60 -51.66
C VAL A 5 -14.99 19.93 -50.34
N ASP A 6 -15.51 20.87 -49.56
CA ASP A 6 -14.90 21.37 -48.32
C ASP A 6 -14.90 20.32 -47.18
N THR A 7 -15.98 19.56 -47.05
CA THR A 7 -16.10 18.51 -46.01
C THR A 7 -15.14 17.35 -46.24
N SER A 8 -14.91 16.97 -47.51
CA SER A 8 -13.99 15.89 -47.88
C SER A 8 -12.53 16.28 -47.61
N GLN A 9 -12.13 17.49 -47.99
CA GLN A 9 -10.80 18.04 -47.74
C GLN A 9 -10.52 18.13 -46.23
N ARG A 10 -11.50 18.59 -45.45
CA ARG A 10 -11.42 18.69 -43.99
C ARG A 10 -11.31 17.31 -43.33
N CYS A 11 -12.08 16.32 -43.78
CA CYS A 11 -11.96 14.94 -43.29
C CYS A 11 -10.58 14.31 -43.59
N ILE A 12 -10.01 14.57 -44.77
CA ILE A 12 -8.66 14.09 -45.13
C ILE A 12 -7.60 14.76 -44.23
N LYS A 13 -7.68 16.07 -44.04
CA LYS A 13 -6.79 16.81 -43.13
C LYS A 13 -6.86 16.28 -41.71
N LEU A 14 -8.06 16.11 -41.15
CA LEU A 14 -8.26 15.54 -39.82
C LEU A 14 -7.71 14.11 -39.69
N LYS A 15 -7.90 13.26 -40.69
CA LYS A 15 -7.32 11.90 -40.70
C LYS A 15 -5.79 11.94 -40.70
N SER A 16 -5.18 12.81 -41.51
CA SER A 16 -3.73 12.96 -41.55
C SER A 16 -3.15 13.47 -40.21
N GLU A 17 -3.86 14.39 -39.57
CA GLU A 17 -3.49 14.96 -38.27
C GLU A 17 -3.62 13.92 -37.15
N ILE A 18 -4.69 13.13 -37.14
CA ILE A 18 -4.84 11.99 -36.21
C ILE A 18 -3.71 10.98 -36.37
N VAL A 19 -3.30 10.67 -37.61
CA VAL A 19 -2.20 9.74 -37.87
C VAL A 19 -0.87 10.32 -37.37
N TYR A 20 -0.62 11.60 -37.62
CA TYR A 20 0.56 12.30 -37.11
C TYR A 20 0.60 12.31 -35.57
N LEU A 21 -0.50 12.72 -34.92
CA LEU A 21 -0.61 12.75 -33.46
C LEU A 21 -0.41 11.36 -32.85
N LYS A 22 -0.97 10.30 -33.45
CA LYS A 22 -0.73 8.92 -33.00
C LYS A 22 0.74 8.51 -33.09
N LYS A 23 1.43 8.90 -34.17
CA LYS A 23 2.89 8.66 -34.32
C LYS A 23 3.68 9.43 -33.27
N GLU A 24 3.32 10.68 -33.03
CA GLU A 24 4.02 11.52 -32.06
C GLU A 24 3.81 11.04 -30.63
N ILE A 25 2.58 10.66 -30.26
CA ILE A 25 2.27 9.99 -28.98
C ILE A 25 3.10 8.71 -28.83
N LYS A 26 3.24 7.90 -29.89
CA LYS A 26 4.06 6.68 -29.87
C LYS A 26 5.54 7.00 -29.66
N ARG A 27 6.07 8.04 -30.32
CA ARG A 27 7.45 8.52 -30.16
C ARG A 27 7.70 8.99 -28.73
N LEU A 28 6.86 9.87 -28.21
CA LEU A 28 6.94 10.39 -26.85
C LEU A 28 6.87 9.28 -25.80
N ARG A 29 5.95 8.32 -25.93
CA ARG A 29 5.88 7.14 -25.04
C ARG A 29 7.17 6.32 -25.06
N LYS A 30 7.79 6.15 -26.24
CA LYS A 30 9.07 5.42 -26.37
C LYS A 30 10.21 6.18 -25.68
N THR A 31 10.29 7.49 -25.91
CA THR A 31 11.28 8.37 -25.25
C THR A 31 11.11 8.34 -23.74
N LEU A 32 9.88 8.54 -23.25
CA LEU A 32 9.58 8.50 -21.81
C LEU A 32 10.01 7.17 -21.19
N LYS A 33 9.71 6.04 -21.82
CA LYS A 33 10.11 4.71 -21.32
C LYS A 33 11.64 4.53 -21.20
N ILE A 34 12.42 5.18 -22.05
CA ILE A 34 13.89 5.12 -21.99
C ILE A 34 14.41 5.91 -20.79
N TYR A 35 13.86 7.12 -20.56
CA TYR A 35 14.33 8.02 -19.50
C TYR A 35 13.70 7.75 -18.13
N THR A 36 12.54 7.09 -18.08
CA THR A 36 11.86 6.67 -16.85
C THR A 36 11.59 5.17 -16.90
N PRO A 37 12.60 4.33 -16.60
CA PRO A 37 12.41 2.88 -16.57
C PRO A 37 11.34 2.50 -15.53
N ASP A 38 10.54 1.50 -15.86
CA ASP A 38 9.54 0.97 -14.93
C ASP A 38 10.18 0.33 -13.70
N LEU A 39 9.41 0.20 -12.61
CA LEU A 39 9.91 -0.34 -11.35
C LEU A 39 10.51 -1.75 -11.52
N LYS A 40 9.91 -2.59 -12.36
CA LYS A 40 10.42 -3.94 -12.66
C LYS A 40 11.82 -3.90 -13.27
N THR A 41 12.08 -2.97 -14.17
CA THR A 41 13.39 -2.78 -14.82
C THR A 41 14.44 -2.32 -13.82
N ILE A 42 14.07 -1.39 -12.92
CA ILE A 42 14.98 -0.91 -11.87
C ILE A 42 15.33 -2.04 -10.90
N LEU A 43 14.34 -2.81 -10.43
CA LEU A 43 14.55 -3.96 -9.55
C LEU A 43 15.44 -5.03 -10.20
N LYS A 44 15.23 -5.32 -11.48
CA LYS A 44 16.07 -6.27 -12.23
C LYS A 44 17.54 -5.85 -12.28
N ARG A 45 17.82 -4.55 -12.40
CA ARG A 45 19.20 -4.02 -12.38
C ARG A 45 19.89 -4.22 -11.02
N ARG A 46 19.12 -4.31 -9.94
CA ARG A 46 19.60 -4.65 -8.59
C ARG A 46 19.66 -6.17 -8.34
N GLY A 47 19.42 -7.00 -9.36
CA GLY A 47 19.40 -8.46 -9.24
C GLY A 47 18.04 -9.06 -8.90
N PHE A 48 17.02 -8.24 -8.63
CA PHE A 48 15.71 -8.70 -8.18
C PHE A 48 14.78 -9.08 -9.35
N HIS A 49 14.41 -10.35 -9.42
CA HIS A 49 13.50 -10.89 -10.44
C HIS A 49 12.16 -11.29 -9.81
N ILE A 50 11.13 -10.48 -10.02
CA ILE A 50 9.78 -10.75 -9.51
C ILE A 50 9.25 -12.04 -10.13
N TYR A 51 8.78 -12.98 -9.30
CA TYR A 51 8.11 -14.20 -9.77
C TYR A 51 6.63 -14.29 -9.38
N LYS A 52 6.24 -13.72 -8.24
CA LYS A 52 4.85 -13.56 -7.82
C LYS A 52 4.68 -12.15 -7.26
N LYS A 53 3.53 -11.54 -7.49
CA LYS A 53 3.10 -10.27 -6.91
C LYS A 53 1.58 -10.24 -6.86
N GLU A 54 1.01 -9.34 -6.06
CA GLU A 54 -0.42 -9.05 -6.00
C GLU A 54 -1.26 -10.33 -5.76
N PRO A 55 -0.99 -11.09 -4.67
CA PRO A 55 -1.77 -12.28 -4.35
C PRO A 55 -3.24 -11.90 -4.16
N SER A 56 -4.15 -12.72 -4.70
CA SER A 56 -5.60 -12.48 -4.61
C SER A 56 -6.32 -13.39 -3.62
N GLU A 57 -5.59 -14.29 -2.96
CA GLU A 57 -6.16 -15.38 -2.15
C GLU A 57 -6.86 -14.82 -0.91
N ASP A 58 -6.16 -14.04 -0.08
CA ASP A 58 -6.69 -13.46 1.16
C ASP A 58 -7.16 -11.99 0.99
N LEU A 59 -7.18 -11.48 -0.25
CA LEU A 59 -7.63 -10.13 -0.57
C LEU A 59 -9.15 -9.96 -0.37
N LEU A 60 -9.56 -9.02 0.49
CA LEU A 60 -10.96 -8.66 0.76
C LEU A 60 -11.28 -7.32 0.09
N ILE A 61 -11.81 -7.38 -1.13
CA ILE A 61 -12.26 -6.22 -1.91
C ILE A 61 -13.60 -6.52 -2.60
N PRO A 62 -14.44 -5.51 -2.88
CA PRO A 62 -15.65 -5.70 -3.67
C PRO A 62 -15.35 -6.35 -5.02
N VAL A 63 -16.24 -7.24 -5.48
CA VAL A 63 -16.12 -7.87 -6.81
C VAL A 63 -16.44 -6.85 -7.91
N ALA A 64 -17.46 -6.01 -7.68
CA ALA A 64 -17.87 -4.99 -8.63
C ALA A 64 -16.91 -3.79 -8.59
N GLN A 65 -16.31 -3.50 -9.75
CA GLN A 65 -15.32 -2.43 -9.91
C GLN A 65 -15.86 -1.04 -9.54
N SER A 66 -17.18 -0.83 -9.69
CA SER A 66 -17.88 0.40 -9.31
C SER A 66 -17.71 0.78 -7.84
N HIS A 67 -17.53 -0.20 -6.94
CA HIS A 67 -17.42 0.04 -5.50
C HIS A 67 -15.98 0.17 -5.00
N ILE A 68 -14.97 -0.09 -5.85
CA ILE A 68 -13.56 -0.10 -5.43
C ILE A 68 -13.11 1.27 -4.93
N ASP A 69 -13.52 2.35 -5.58
CA ASP A 69 -13.12 3.71 -5.19
C ASP A 69 -13.76 4.13 -3.87
N GLU A 70 -15.02 3.77 -3.66
CA GLU A 70 -15.67 4.01 -2.37
C GLU A 70 -15.02 3.19 -1.26
N PHE A 71 -14.76 1.90 -1.51
CA PHE A 71 -14.13 1.01 -0.53
C PHE A 71 -12.74 1.52 -0.13
N TYR A 72 -11.94 1.93 -1.12
CA TYR A 72 -10.67 2.61 -0.91
C TYR A 72 -10.81 3.84 -0.01
N ASN A 73 -11.82 4.67 -0.23
CA ASN A 73 -12.06 5.85 0.61
C ASN A 73 -12.49 5.49 2.03
N LYS A 74 -13.29 4.42 2.24
CA LYS A 74 -13.60 3.94 3.60
C LYS A 74 -12.36 3.42 4.31
N LEU A 75 -11.46 2.72 3.61
CA LEU A 75 -10.21 2.20 4.16
C LEU A 75 -9.26 3.28 4.66
N LYS A 76 -9.40 4.55 4.25
CA LYS A 76 -8.67 5.67 4.85
C LYS A 76 -8.99 5.83 6.35
N LYS A 77 -10.19 5.43 6.80
CA LYS A 77 -10.62 5.52 8.20
C LYS A 77 -10.11 4.33 9.02
N TYR A 78 -9.32 4.61 10.07
CA TYR A 78 -8.79 3.57 10.96
C TYR A 78 -9.88 2.71 11.60
N SER A 79 -10.99 3.32 12.03
CA SER A 79 -12.15 2.59 12.58
C SER A 79 -12.73 1.56 11.62
N PHE A 80 -12.73 1.84 10.31
CA PHE A 80 -13.25 0.91 9.31
C PHE A 80 -12.31 -0.28 9.15
N ARG A 81 -11.00 -0.05 9.16
CA ARG A 81 -10.00 -1.13 9.13
C ARG A 81 -10.06 -2.02 10.38
N LEU A 82 -10.28 -1.44 11.57
CA LEU A 82 -10.53 -2.21 12.80
C LEU A 82 -11.80 -3.07 12.69
N PHE A 83 -12.88 -2.49 12.18
CA PHE A 83 -14.12 -3.21 11.94
C PHE A 83 -13.93 -4.40 10.98
N LEU A 84 -13.23 -4.20 9.85
CA LEU A 84 -12.94 -5.30 8.91
C LEU A 84 -12.12 -6.43 9.55
N ARG A 85 -11.20 -6.12 10.46
CA ARG A 85 -10.44 -7.14 11.20
C ARG A 85 -11.36 -8.00 12.07
N ASP A 86 -12.34 -7.39 12.75
CA ASP A 86 -13.31 -8.13 13.54
C ASP A 86 -14.23 -8.98 12.62
N VAL A 87 -14.65 -8.44 11.48
CA VAL A 87 -15.41 -9.20 10.47
C VAL A 87 -14.63 -10.41 9.96
N ILE A 88 -13.34 -10.26 9.62
CA ILE A 88 -12.47 -11.37 9.19
C ILE A 88 -12.30 -12.41 10.32
N LYS A 89 -12.12 -11.95 11.56
CA LYS A 89 -11.99 -12.82 12.73
C LYS A 89 -13.23 -13.71 12.94
N TYR A 90 -14.42 -13.16 12.71
CA TYR A 90 -15.71 -13.85 12.91
C TYR A 90 -16.39 -14.21 11.57
N GLN A 91 -15.62 -14.39 10.50
CA GLN A 91 -16.09 -14.47 9.11
C GLN A 91 -17.19 -15.49 8.81
N ASN A 92 -17.27 -16.59 9.57
CA ASN A 92 -18.27 -17.64 9.35
C ASN A 92 -19.67 -17.24 9.87
N HIS A 93 -19.72 -16.46 10.95
CA HIS A 93 -20.94 -15.91 11.51
C HIS A 93 -20.58 -14.84 12.56
N PHE A 94 -21.18 -13.65 12.44
CA PHE A 94 -21.01 -12.57 13.40
C PHE A 94 -22.27 -11.73 13.58
N THR A 95 -22.41 -11.17 14.77
CA THR A 95 -23.48 -10.23 15.12
C THR A 95 -22.93 -8.81 15.20
N LEU A 96 -23.82 -7.81 15.14
CA LEU A 96 -23.48 -6.40 15.35
C LEU A 96 -22.69 -6.19 16.65
N GLN A 97 -23.04 -6.91 17.73
CA GLN A 97 -22.37 -6.76 19.03
C GLN A 97 -20.90 -7.22 18.99
N GLN A 98 -20.60 -8.29 18.26
CA GLN A 98 -19.23 -8.82 18.17
C GLN A 98 -18.28 -7.90 17.40
N VAL A 99 -18.79 -7.15 16.42
CA VAL A 99 -18.01 -6.24 15.56
C VAL A 99 -18.11 -4.76 15.98
N SER A 100 -18.78 -4.46 17.10
CA SER A 100 -18.90 -3.09 17.64
C SER A 100 -17.83 -2.74 18.68
N ARG A 101 -16.74 -3.51 18.78
CA ARG A 101 -15.75 -3.32 19.86
C ARG A 101 -15.02 -1.99 19.79
N TYR A 102 -14.75 -1.49 18.59
CA TYR A 102 -13.89 -0.33 18.36
C TYR A 102 -14.60 0.89 17.75
N ALA A 103 -15.92 0.78 17.55
CA ALA A 103 -16.75 1.86 17.01
C ALA A 103 -18.10 1.87 17.71
N ASN A 104 -18.76 3.03 17.73
CA ASN A 104 -20.12 3.11 18.28
C ASN A 104 -21.09 2.29 17.41
N ARG A 105 -22.20 1.87 18.01
CA ARG A 105 -23.19 0.99 17.37
C ARG A 105 -23.73 1.56 16.04
N ASN A 106 -23.93 2.88 15.98
CA ASN A 106 -24.45 3.55 14.79
C ASN A 106 -23.47 3.49 13.62
N ILE A 107 -22.19 3.76 13.86
CA ILE A 107 -21.11 3.67 12.85
C ILE A 107 -20.94 2.23 12.40
N THR A 108 -20.93 1.27 13.33
CA THR A 108 -20.83 -0.15 12.99
C THR A 108 -21.99 -0.60 12.11
N MET A 109 -23.21 -0.14 12.39
CA MET A 109 -24.38 -0.44 11.57
C MET A 109 -24.26 0.18 10.16
N GLN A 110 -23.75 1.40 10.04
CA GLN A 110 -23.45 2.00 8.73
C GLN A 110 -22.41 1.17 7.95
N TYR A 111 -21.37 0.67 8.61
CA TYR A 111 -20.38 -0.19 7.97
C TYR A 111 -20.96 -1.55 7.56
N LEU A 112 -21.85 -2.14 8.36
CA LEU A 112 -22.54 -3.39 7.99
C LEU A 112 -23.42 -3.19 6.76
N ASN A 113 -24.27 -2.17 6.78
CA ASN A 113 -25.15 -1.87 5.65
C ASN A 113 -24.33 -1.63 4.38
N TYR A 114 -23.22 -0.90 4.50
CA TYR A 114 -22.29 -0.70 3.40
C TYR A 114 -21.68 -2.01 2.90
N LEU A 115 -21.14 -2.89 3.77
CA LEU A 115 -20.57 -4.16 3.35
C LEU A 115 -21.59 -5.08 2.66
N LYS A 116 -22.87 -5.01 3.08
CA LYS A 116 -23.97 -5.74 2.46
C LYS A 116 -24.29 -5.17 1.08
N GLU A 117 -24.30 -3.86 0.93
CA GLU A 117 -24.55 -3.17 -0.35
C GLU A 117 -23.49 -3.52 -1.42
N ILE A 118 -22.23 -3.70 -1.02
CA ILE A 118 -21.12 -4.02 -1.94
C ILE A 118 -20.84 -5.51 -2.06
N ASP A 119 -21.75 -6.37 -1.61
CA ASP A 119 -21.67 -7.83 -1.67
C ASP A 119 -20.39 -8.42 -1.04
N LEU A 120 -19.92 -7.84 0.08
CA LEU A 120 -18.83 -8.42 0.88
C LEU A 120 -19.35 -9.33 2.00
N ILE A 121 -20.55 -9.07 2.50
CA ILE A 121 -21.22 -9.89 3.52
C ILE A 121 -22.63 -10.26 3.05
N GLU A 122 -23.14 -11.36 3.58
CA GLU A 122 -24.53 -11.79 3.41
C GLU A 122 -25.20 -11.94 4.78
N GLU A 123 -26.51 -11.74 4.81
CA GLU A 123 -27.32 -11.92 6.01
C GLU A 123 -27.63 -13.41 6.22
N THR A 124 -27.65 -13.83 7.48
CA THR A 124 -27.92 -15.21 7.91
C THR A 124 -28.90 -15.17 9.08
N THR A 125 -29.46 -16.31 9.46
CA THR A 125 -30.32 -16.40 10.64
C THR A 125 -29.59 -15.87 11.88
N GLY A 126 -30.00 -14.70 12.37
CA GLY A 126 -29.46 -14.07 13.57
C GLY A 126 -28.13 -13.31 13.40
N GLY A 127 -27.61 -13.11 12.19
CA GLY A 127 -26.34 -12.39 12.00
C GLY A 127 -25.88 -12.29 10.54
N TYR A 128 -24.58 -12.16 10.34
CA TYR A 128 -23.96 -11.96 9.03
C TYR A 128 -22.76 -12.90 8.85
N ARG A 129 -22.34 -13.12 7.61
CA ARG A 129 -21.07 -13.81 7.29
C ARG A 129 -20.39 -13.20 6.07
N LEU A 130 -19.07 -13.36 5.96
CA LEU A 130 -18.33 -12.96 4.76
C LEU A 130 -18.69 -13.88 3.60
N ILE A 131 -18.93 -13.32 2.41
CA ILE A 131 -19.22 -14.10 1.20
C ILE A 131 -17.97 -14.86 0.75
N LYS A 132 -16.83 -14.15 0.59
CA LYS A 132 -15.53 -14.75 0.31
C LYS A 132 -14.90 -15.25 1.60
N ARG A 133 -14.66 -16.56 1.69
CA ARG A 133 -14.06 -17.24 2.85
C ARG A 133 -13.34 -18.53 2.39
N PRO A 134 -12.25 -18.95 3.04
CA PRO A 134 -11.62 -18.31 4.19
C PRO A 134 -10.76 -17.09 3.79
N ILE A 135 -10.76 -16.06 4.64
CA ILE A 135 -9.78 -14.95 4.61
C ILE A 135 -8.90 -15.10 5.85
N LYS A 136 -7.59 -15.31 5.66
CA LYS A 136 -6.67 -15.55 6.79
C LYS A 136 -6.42 -14.31 7.62
N SER A 137 -6.27 -13.16 6.97
CA SER A 137 -5.95 -11.90 7.67
C SER A 137 -6.32 -10.67 6.86
N PHE A 138 -6.28 -9.51 7.50
CA PHE A 138 -6.43 -8.21 6.86
C PHE A 138 -5.16 -7.73 6.12
N GLY A 139 -4.04 -8.47 6.22
CA GLY A 139 -2.72 -8.06 5.71
C GLY A 139 -2.73 -7.72 4.22
N GLU A 140 -3.14 -8.66 3.35
CA GLU A 140 -3.17 -8.45 1.90
C GLU A 140 -4.06 -7.28 1.48
N THR A 141 -5.17 -7.07 2.20
CA THR A 141 -6.08 -5.93 1.93
C THR A 141 -5.45 -4.60 2.31
N LEU A 142 -4.67 -4.57 3.39
CA LEU A 142 -3.93 -3.39 3.83
C LEU A 142 -2.77 -3.07 2.87
N GLU A 143 -2.05 -4.10 2.39
CA GLU A 143 -1.01 -3.96 1.36
C GLU A 143 -1.58 -3.37 0.06
N TRP A 144 -2.68 -3.94 -0.44
CA TRP A 144 -3.40 -3.42 -1.60
C TRP A 144 -3.83 -1.96 -1.39
N PHE A 145 -4.39 -1.64 -0.23
CA PHE A 145 -4.85 -0.29 0.09
C PHE A 145 -3.70 0.72 0.05
N ILE A 146 -2.56 0.38 0.66
CA ILE A 146 -1.40 1.28 0.68
C ILE A 146 -0.80 1.41 -0.73
N SER A 147 -0.75 0.33 -1.51
CA SER A 147 -0.37 0.41 -2.94
C SER A 147 -1.26 1.41 -3.69
N LYS A 148 -2.58 1.31 -3.53
CA LYS A 148 -3.51 2.26 -4.15
C LYS A 148 -3.38 3.69 -3.62
N LEU A 149 -3.02 3.85 -2.36
CA LEU A 149 -2.72 5.15 -1.79
C LEU A 149 -1.47 5.76 -2.42
N MET A 150 -0.40 4.97 -2.58
CA MET A 150 0.83 5.41 -3.25
C MET A 150 0.58 5.83 -4.71
N GLU A 151 -0.21 5.06 -5.45
CA GLU A 151 -0.60 5.38 -6.83
C GLU A 151 -1.44 6.67 -6.90
N LYS A 152 -2.51 6.77 -6.10
CA LYS A 152 -3.51 7.83 -6.22
C LYS A 152 -3.09 9.16 -5.62
N GLU A 153 -2.40 9.13 -4.47
CA GLU A 153 -2.06 10.35 -3.72
C GLU A 153 -0.65 10.85 -4.05
N TYR A 154 0.24 9.98 -4.53
CA TYR A 154 1.65 10.30 -4.77
C TYR A 154 2.13 10.01 -6.20
N GLY A 155 1.26 9.51 -7.09
CA GLY A 155 1.62 9.21 -8.48
C GLY A 155 2.72 8.15 -8.61
N ALA A 156 2.94 7.35 -7.58
CA ALA A 156 4.00 6.35 -7.54
C ALA A 156 3.64 5.11 -8.37
N ASP A 157 4.65 4.50 -8.99
CA ASP A 157 4.53 3.15 -9.57
C ASP A 157 4.78 2.14 -8.46
N SER A 158 3.76 1.40 -8.02
CA SER A 158 3.85 0.50 -6.87
C SER A 158 3.38 -0.92 -7.17
N ILE A 159 4.03 -1.87 -6.51
CA ILE A 159 3.68 -3.30 -6.50
C ILE A 159 3.64 -3.77 -5.04
N TRP A 160 2.82 -4.77 -4.75
CA TRP A 160 2.62 -5.30 -3.40
C TRP A 160 2.57 -6.83 -3.37
N GLY A 161 2.73 -7.44 -2.19
CA GLY A 161 2.76 -8.89 -1.98
C GLY A 161 3.81 -9.60 -2.85
N ILE A 162 5.02 -9.06 -2.92
CA ILE A 162 6.03 -9.39 -3.92
C ILE A 162 6.89 -10.53 -3.44
N LYS A 163 7.19 -11.46 -4.36
CA LYS A 163 8.16 -12.52 -4.13
C LYS A 163 9.21 -12.54 -5.24
N PHE A 164 10.48 -12.63 -4.85
CA PHE A 164 11.62 -12.62 -5.76
C PHE A 164 12.23 -14.01 -5.96
N LYS A 165 12.75 -14.29 -7.16
CA LYS A 165 13.56 -15.49 -7.42
C LYS A 165 14.93 -15.26 -6.80
N ARG A 166 15.30 -16.12 -5.84
CA ARG A 166 16.63 -16.14 -5.17
C ARG A 166 17.05 -14.80 -4.52
N PRO A 167 16.27 -14.24 -3.59
CA PRO A 167 16.79 -13.18 -2.73
C PRO A 167 17.90 -13.76 -1.83
N LEU A 168 18.87 -12.94 -1.41
CA LEU A 168 19.86 -13.35 -0.40
C LEU A 168 19.16 -13.66 0.94
N VAL A 169 17.98 -13.06 1.14
CA VAL A 169 17.14 -13.22 2.34
C VAL A 169 15.76 -13.73 1.96
N GLY A 170 15.27 -14.79 2.62
CA GLY A 170 13.95 -15.34 2.35
C GLY A 170 12.80 -14.40 2.75
N GLY A 171 11.60 -14.70 2.25
CA GLY A 171 10.36 -14.01 2.61
C GLY A 171 9.78 -13.14 1.50
N ASP A 172 8.61 -12.58 1.79
CA ASP A 172 7.86 -11.72 0.89
C ASP A 172 8.20 -10.24 1.18
N TYR A 173 8.05 -9.38 0.17
CA TYR A 173 8.16 -7.94 0.29
C TYR A 173 6.77 -7.33 0.16
N ASP A 174 6.27 -6.73 1.24
CA ASP A 174 4.87 -6.29 1.32
C ASP A 174 4.54 -5.21 0.28
N LEU A 175 5.37 -4.17 0.15
CA LEU A 175 5.19 -3.13 -0.88
C LEU A 175 6.51 -2.53 -1.34
N ILE A 176 6.66 -2.37 -2.65
CA ILE A 176 7.75 -1.59 -3.26
C ILE A 176 7.12 -0.56 -4.20
N ALA A 177 7.54 0.69 -4.06
CA ALA A 177 7.12 1.79 -4.91
C ALA A 177 8.31 2.54 -5.49
N ARG A 178 8.15 3.08 -6.69
CA ARG A 178 9.04 4.08 -7.26
C ARG A 178 8.44 5.46 -7.04
N VAL A 179 9.14 6.29 -6.28
CA VAL A 179 8.82 7.71 -6.08
C VAL A 179 9.96 8.50 -6.69
N ASP A 180 9.68 9.22 -7.78
CA ASP A 180 10.70 9.84 -8.64
C ASP A 180 11.77 8.84 -9.12
N SER A 181 13.03 9.08 -8.75
CA SER A 181 14.18 8.20 -9.02
C SER A 181 14.46 7.21 -7.89
N SER A 182 13.74 7.32 -6.77
CA SER A 182 14.00 6.54 -5.55
C SER A 182 13.11 5.30 -5.46
N ILE A 183 13.69 4.21 -4.95
CA ILE A 183 12.94 3.04 -4.53
C ILE A 183 12.53 3.21 -3.07
N LEU A 184 11.23 3.11 -2.83
CA LEU A 184 10.64 2.99 -1.52
C LEU A 184 10.26 1.54 -1.26
N TYR A 185 10.75 0.97 -0.18
CA TYR A 185 10.28 -0.31 0.35
C TYR A 185 9.48 -0.08 1.63
N MET A 186 8.32 -0.72 1.75
CA MET A 186 7.51 -0.68 2.95
C MET A 186 7.21 -2.10 3.44
N GLU A 187 7.49 -2.33 4.72
CA GLU A 187 6.94 -3.46 5.48
C GLU A 187 5.66 -2.99 6.17
N ILE A 188 4.58 -3.76 6.01
CA ILE A 188 3.22 -3.40 6.40
C ILE A 188 2.72 -4.40 7.44
N LYS A 189 2.50 -3.92 8.67
CA LYS A 189 1.93 -4.73 9.75
C LYS A 189 0.51 -4.31 10.05
N SER A 190 -0.44 -5.22 9.79
CA SER A 190 -1.83 -5.05 10.24
C SER A 190 -2.02 -5.34 11.72
N SER A 191 -1.07 -6.01 12.37
CA SER A 191 -1.14 -6.33 13.80
C SER A 191 -0.78 -5.11 14.68
N PRO A 192 -1.38 -4.97 15.87
CA PRO A 192 -0.97 -3.93 16.82
C PRO A 192 0.44 -4.20 17.35
N PRO A 193 1.15 -3.17 17.88
CA PRO A 193 2.53 -3.31 18.36
C PRO A 193 2.76 -4.50 19.29
N LYS A 194 1.80 -4.80 20.19
CA LYS A 194 1.88 -5.93 21.13
C LYS A 194 2.07 -7.29 20.44
N GLN A 195 1.63 -7.44 19.20
CA GLN A 195 1.72 -8.68 18.41
C GLN A 195 2.86 -8.67 17.38
N ILE A 196 3.69 -7.63 17.37
CA ILE A 196 4.92 -7.59 16.57
C ILE A 196 6.07 -8.20 17.38
N TYR A 197 6.84 -9.08 16.76
CA TYR A 197 7.96 -9.81 17.38
C TYR A 197 9.31 -9.39 16.80
N ASP A 198 10.40 -9.58 17.55
CA ASP A 198 11.76 -9.14 17.15
C ASP A 198 12.18 -9.70 15.78
N LYS A 199 11.82 -10.96 15.51
CA LYS A 199 12.08 -11.61 14.22
C LYS A 199 11.54 -10.85 13.02
N GLU A 200 10.45 -10.09 13.18
CA GLU A 200 9.87 -9.29 12.09
C GLU A 200 10.70 -8.05 11.80
N ILE A 201 11.29 -7.43 12.82
CA ILE A 201 12.21 -6.30 12.65
C ILE A 201 13.53 -6.80 12.07
N SER A 202 14.05 -7.93 12.54
CA SER A 202 15.23 -8.56 11.93
C SER A 202 14.98 -8.90 10.46
N ALA A 203 13.80 -9.44 10.12
CA ALA A 203 13.45 -9.75 8.74
C ALA A 203 13.30 -8.50 7.85
N PHE A 204 12.69 -7.43 8.38
CA PHE A 204 12.62 -6.14 7.71
C PHE A 204 14.01 -5.59 7.41
N LEU A 205 14.89 -5.51 8.42
CA LEU A 205 16.24 -4.97 8.23
C LEU A 205 17.08 -5.83 7.29
N ASN A 206 16.92 -7.16 7.31
CA ASN A 206 17.54 -8.05 6.33
C ASN A 206 17.11 -7.72 4.90
N ARG A 207 15.82 -7.43 4.68
CA ARG A 207 15.29 -7.03 3.37
C ARG A 207 15.75 -5.63 2.97
N VAL A 208 15.88 -4.70 3.91
CA VAL A 208 16.48 -3.38 3.66
C VAL A 208 17.94 -3.53 3.22
N ASP A 209 18.72 -4.35 3.92
CA ASP A 209 20.13 -4.60 3.58
C ASP A 209 20.26 -5.30 2.21
N ASP A 210 19.35 -6.25 1.86
CA ASP A 210 19.34 -6.96 0.57
C ASP A 210 18.90 -6.05 -0.60
N LEU A 211 17.78 -5.34 -0.47
CA LEU A 211 17.21 -4.50 -1.53
C LEU A 211 17.93 -3.15 -1.70
N SER A 212 18.56 -2.67 -0.62
CA SER A 212 19.21 -1.36 -0.53
C SER A 212 18.34 -0.20 -1.06
N PRO A 213 17.07 -0.07 -0.60
CA PRO A 213 16.18 0.98 -1.07
C PRO A 213 16.63 2.37 -0.57
N GLU A 214 16.32 3.41 -1.34
CA GLU A 214 16.56 4.80 -0.95
C GLU A 214 15.72 5.21 0.27
N ILE A 215 14.49 4.69 0.34
CA ILE A 215 13.53 4.95 1.41
C ILE A 215 13.00 3.61 1.93
N SER A 216 13.10 3.37 3.23
CA SER A 216 12.51 2.20 3.89
C SER A 216 11.48 2.62 4.91
N ILE A 217 10.32 1.97 4.95
CA ILE A 217 9.26 2.29 5.89
C ILE A 217 8.82 1.01 6.61
N PHE A 218 8.91 1.00 7.94
CA PHE A 218 8.21 0.02 8.78
C PHE A 218 6.90 0.64 9.24
N PHE A 219 5.81 0.23 8.61
CA PHE A 219 4.47 0.75 8.86
C PHE A 219 3.68 -0.22 9.74
N VAL A 220 3.07 0.31 10.80
CA VAL A 220 2.18 -0.45 11.69
C VAL A 220 0.79 0.19 11.71
N ASP A 221 -0.24 -0.55 11.27
CA ASP A 221 -1.61 -0.03 11.20
C ASP A 221 -2.28 0.02 12.58
N THR A 222 -1.87 1.03 13.34
CA THR A 222 -2.31 1.33 14.70
C THR A 222 -2.29 2.84 14.94
N GLU A 223 -3.05 3.28 15.94
CA GLU A 223 -2.90 4.62 16.53
C GLU A 223 -2.21 4.59 17.91
N LEU A 224 -1.81 3.40 18.38
CA LEU A 224 -1.10 3.21 19.63
C LEU A 224 0.31 3.80 19.57
N ARG A 225 0.88 4.06 20.75
CA ARG A 225 2.24 4.58 20.88
C ARG A 225 3.25 3.56 20.38
N MET A 226 4.15 4.02 19.52
CA MET A 226 5.21 3.22 18.92
C MET A 226 6.48 3.24 19.78
N LYS A 227 6.67 4.34 20.54
CA LYS A 227 7.85 4.58 21.41
C LYS A 227 8.05 3.50 22.48
N ASP A 228 6.97 2.89 22.94
CA ASP A 228 7.02 2.00 24.12
C ASP A 228 7.44 0.57 23.76
N LYS A 229 7.33 0.17 22.47
CA LYS A 229 7.65 -1.19 22.05
C LYS A 229 8.44 -1.25 20.74
N ILE A 230 7.93 -0.66 19.67
CA ILE A 230 8.54 -0.82 18.34
C ILE A 230 9.90 -0.11 18.26
N VAL A 231 10.00 1.11 18.77
CA VAL A 231 11.27 1.85 18.79
C VAL A 231 12.35 1.10 19.59
N PRO A 232 12.12 0.66 20.85
CA PRO A 232 13.09 -0.15 21.58
C PRO A 232 13.53 -1.43 20.86
N MET A 233 12.61 -2.12 20.19
CA MET A 233 12.97 -3.33 19.44
C MET A 233 13.88 -3.01 18.24
N PHE A 234 13.67 -1.87 17.57
CA PHE A 234 14.58 -1.37 16.52
C PHE A 234 15.96 -1.02 17.10
N GLU A 235 16.02 -0.28 18.21
CA GLU A 235 17.27 0.08 18.89
C GLU A 235 18.07 -1.16 19.32
N ALA A 236 17.39 -2.17 19.87
CA ALA A 236 17.98 -3.44 20.26
C ALA A 236 18.56 -4.20 19.06
N GLU A 237 17.78 -4.31 17.97
CA GLU A 237 18.22 -5.01 16.76
C GLU A 237 19.35 -4.26 16.03
N LEU A 238 19.31 -2.93 15.94
CA LEU A 238 20.41 -2.11 15.40
C LEU A 238 21.69 -2.30 16.23
N SER A 239 21.56 -2.32 17.56
CA SER A 239 22.66 -2.58 18.46
C SER A 239 23.28 -3.97 18.27
N ARG A 240 22.44 -4.98 18.02
CA ARG A 240 22.86 -6.36 17.70
C ARG A 240 23.62 -6.44 16.38
N ARG A 241 23.26 -5.60 15.40
CA ARG A 241 23.93 -5.49 14.09
C ARG A 241 25.20 -4.62 14.11
N GLY A 242 25.65 -4.17 15.28
CA GLY A 242 26.84 -3.31 15.41
C GLY A 242 26.58 -1.84 15.07
N ARG A 243 25.33 -1.43 14.82
CA ARG A 243 24.92 -0.03 14.55
C ARG A 243 24.52 0.71 15.83
N ARG A 244 25.26 0.48 16.93
CA ARG A 244 24.92 1.01 18.28
C ARG A 244 24.83 2.54 18.35
N THR A 245 25.59 3.24 17.50
CA THR A 245 25.64 4.70 17.46
C THR A 245 24.58 5.31 16.55
N THR A 246 23.72 4.51 15.91
CA THR A 246 22.67 5.01 15.02
C THR A 246 21.37 5.19 15.81
N PRO A 247 21.03 6.41 16.28
CA PRO A 247 19.83 6.63 17.08
C PRO A 247 18.56 6.51 16.24
N VAL A 248 17.48 6.07 16.90
CA VAL A 248 16.11 6.20 16.38
C VAL A 248 15.57 7.57 16.78
N GLU A 249 15.59 8.51 15.85
CA GLU A 249 15.22 9.91 16.10
C GLU A 249 13.74 10.15 15.81
N ARG A 250 13.11 11.03 16.59
CA ARG A 250 11.70 11.39 16.38
C ARG A 250 11.61 12.41 15.25
N LEU A 251 10.84 12.07 14.22
CA LEU A 251 10.51 13.00 13.13
C LEU A 251 9.35 13.94 13.56
N LYS A 252 8.21 13.34 13.92
CA LYS A 252 6.97 14.07 14.25
C LYS A 252 5.98 13.14 14.92
N LYS A 253 5.37 13.54 16.04
CA LYS A 253 4.36 12.70 16.74
C LYS A 253 4.87 11.25 16.92
N GLU A 254 4.14 10.24 16.47
CA GLU A 254 4.53 8.81 16.50
C GLU A 254 5.32 8.34 15.26
N MET A 255 6.03 9.27 14.60
CA MET A 255 6.90 8.98 13.46
C MET A 255 8.36 9.15 13.86
N PHE A 256 9.19 8.20 13.44
CA PHE A 256 10.61 8.14 13.75
C PHE A 256 11.42 7.85 12.49
N HIS A 257 12.71 8.16 12.53
CA HIS A 257 13.63 7.81 11.47
C HIS A 257 15.00 7.35 12.00
N ILE A 258 15.72 6.66 11.13
CA ILE A 258 17.08 6.16 11.32
C ILE A 258 17.85 6.63 10.09
N GLU A 259 18.86 7.47 10.29
CA GLU A 259 19.73 8.05 9.23
C GLU A 259 18.97 8.79 8.11
N GLY A 260 17.71 9.16 8.34
CA GLY A 260 16.86 9.78 7.34
C GLY A 260 16.51 8.93 6.13
N LYS A 261 16.83 7.63 6.15
CA LYS A 261 16.53 6.69 5.06
C LYS A 261 15.49 5.64 5.48
N MET A 262 15.46 5.29 6.75
CA MET A 262 14.53 4.31 7.30
C MET A 262 13.58 4.98 8.28
N PHE A 263 12.29 4.69 8.16
CA PHE A 263 11.22 5.36 8.89
C PHE A 263 10.35 4.35 9.60
N ILE A 264 9.90 4.71 10.81
CA ILE A 264 8.92 3.94 11.57
C ILE A 264 7.70 4.84 11.70
N ILE A 265 6.57 4.43 11.14
CA ILE A 265 5.34 5.22 11.14
C ILE A 265 4.13 4.35 11.50
N ASN A 266 3.05 4.99 11.91
CA ASN A 266 1.78 4.34 12.19
C ASN A 266 0.62 5.02 11.46
N SER A 267 -0.61 4.62 11.76
CA SER A 267 -1.83 5.14 11.15
C SER A 267 -2.39 6.39 11.82
N LYS A 268 -1.78 6.89 12.90
CA LYS A 268 -2.32 7.99 13.70
C LYS A 268 -2.48 9.26 12.86
N GLY A 269 -3.70 9.78 12.81
CA GLY A 269 -4.07 10.95 12.02
C GLY A 269 -4.45 10.59 10.59
N SER A 270 -3.46 10.28 9.74
CA SER A 270 -3.70 9.83 8.36
C SER A 270 -2.48 9.11 7.80
N ILE A 271 -2.69 7.91 7.25
CA ILE A 271 -1.63 7.14 6.57
C ILE A 271 -1.02 7.96 5.44
N ALA A 272 -1.87 8.59 4.63
CA ALA A 272 -1.41 9.45 3.54
C ALA A 272 -0.54 10.57 4.07
N ALA A 273 -1.02 11.38 5.03
CA ALA A 273 -0.25 12.51 5.55
C ALA A 273 1.08 12.09 6.20
N ASN A 274 1.12 10.92 6.84
CA ASN A 274 2.34 10.38 7.44
C ASN A 274 3.35 9.98 6.36
N ILE A 275 2.93 9.29 5.30
CA ILE A 275 3.78 8.99 4.14
C ILE A 275 4.28 10.29 3.49
N GLY A 276 3.40 11.28 3.29
CA GLY A 276 3.78 12.56 2.69
C GLY A 276 4.79 13.33 3.54
N THR A 277 4.71 13.21 4.86
CA THR A 277 5.71 13.77 5.78
C THR A 277 7.06 13.06 5.64
N VAL A 278 7.07 11.73 5.47
CA VAL A 278 8.31 10.96 5.19
C VAL A 278 8.93 11.40 3.86
N LEU A 279 8.15 11.44 2.78
CA LEU A 279 8.63 11.84 1.46
C LEU A 279 9.16 13.28 1.47
N SER A 280 8.42 14.20 2.08
CA SER A 280 8.84 15.60 2.21
C SER A 280 10.13 15.75 3.02
N PHE A 281 10.30 14.94 4.07
CA PHE A 281 11.52 14.95 4.87
C PHE A 281 12.71 14.39 4.06
N TYR A 282 12.51 13.29 3.33
CA TYR A 282 13.55 12.65 2.54
C TYR A 282 14.05 13.56 1.41
N PHE A 283 13.14 14.11 0.59
CA PHE A 283 13.51 14.90 -0.59
C PHE A 283 13.97 16.33 -0.29
N ARG A 284 13.80 16.81 0.95
CA ARG A 284 14.27 18.14 1.38
C ARG A 284 15.54 18.08 2.23
N ARG A 285 16.11 16.90 2.47
CA ARG A 285 17.44 16.79 3.08
C ARG A 285 18.48 17.04 2.00
N ASP A 286 19.21 18.14 2.15
CA ASP A 286 20.51 18.37 1.54
C ASP A 286 21.58 17.51 2.23
#